data_AF-A0A357L5M3-F1
#
_entry.id   AF-A0A357L5M3-F1
#
_cell.length_a   1.000
_cell.length_b   1.000
_cell.length_c   1.000
_cell.angle_alpha   90.00
_cell.angle_beta   90.00
_cell.angle_gamma   90.00
#
_symmetry.space_group_name_H-M   'P 1'
#
loop_
_entity.id
_entity.type
_entity.pdbx_description
1 polymer ?
#
loop_
_entity_poly.entity_id
_entity_poly.type
_entity_poly.pdbx_seq_one_letter_code
_entity_poly.pdbx_strand_id
1 'polypeptide(L)' 'MTTASKPVSELSADEAAAELARLARAIADADNAYYAEDRPKLSDAEYDALRRRNALIER' A
#
# COMPACT_ATOMS: atom_id res chain seq x y z
N MET A 1 7.95 -1.12 -15.85
CA MET A 1 7.89 -2.09 -14.75
C MET A 1 7.24 -1.40 -13.57
N THR A 2 6.14 -1.92 -13.05
CA THR A 2 5.42 -1.32 -11.90
C THR A 2 6.24 -1.52 -10.62
N THR A 3 6.44 -0.46 -9.85
CA THR A 3 7.12 -0.46 -8.53
C THR A 3 6.57 -1.51 -7.57
N ALA A 4 5.30 -1.88 -7.73
CA ALA A 4 4.63 -2.93 -6.97
C ALA A 4 5.27 -4.32 -7.07
N SER A 5 6.02 -4.62 -8.14
CA SER A 5 6.67 -5.93 -8.33
C SER A 5 8.14 -5.95 -7.88
N LYS A 6 8.76 -4.80 -7.59
CA LYS A 6 10.15 -4.75 -7.12
C LYS A 6 10.21 -5.03 -5.61
N PRO A 7 11.24 -5.75 -5.13
CA PRO A 7 11.55 -5.85 -3.71
C PRO A 7 11.76 -4.45 -3.12
N VAL A 8 11.31 -4.26 -1.89
CA VAL A 8 11.42 -2.97 -1.19
C VAL A 8 12.88 -2.51 -1.07
N SER A 9 13.78 -3.47 -0.88
CA SER A 9 15.24 -3.28 -0.83
C SER A 9 15.87 -2.87 -2.15
N GLU A 10 15.16 -2.98 -3.27
CA GLU A 10 15.63 -2.61 -4.61
C GLU A 10 15.00 -1.31 -5.13
N LEU A 11 14.13 -0.67 -4.34
CA LEU A 11 13.56 0.62 -4.69
C LEU A 11 14.62 1.71 -4.46
N SER A 12 14.81 2.59 -5.45
CA SER A 12 15.49 3.86 -5.24
C SER A 12 14.68 4.76 -4.29
N ALA A 13 15.30 5.78 -3.71
CA ALA A 13 14.60 6.71 -2.81
C ALA A 13 13.36 7.35 -3.44
N ASP A 14 13.44 7.71 -4.73
CA ASP A 14 12.33 8.28 -5.48
C ASP A 14 11.20 7.26 -5.74
N GLU A 15 11.57 6.01 -6.07
CA GLU A 15 10.60 4.92 -6.26
C GLU A 15 9.95 4.52 -4.93
N ALA A 16 10.70 4.52 -3.84
CA ALA A 16 10.22 4.27 -2.49
C ALA A 16 9.20 5.34 -2.08
N ALA A 17 9.51 6.62 -2.28
CA ALA A 17 8.60 7.72 -1.97
C ALA A 17 7.31 7.65 -2.82
N ALA A 18 7.43 7.37 -4.12
CA ALA A 18 6.27 7.21 -5.00
C ALA A 18 5.39 6.00 -4.61
N GLU A 19 6.01 4.88 -4.24
CA GLU A 19 5.32 3.69 -3.78
C GLU A 19 4.65 3.92 -2.41
N LEU A 20 5.31 4.63 -1.49
CA LEU A 20 4.75 5.00 -0.19
C LEU A 20 3.49 5.87 -0.35
N ALA A 21 3.54 6.88 -1.23
CA ALA A 21 2.38 7.71 -1.54
C ALA A 21 1.23 6.90 -2.14
N ARG A 22 1.54 5.95 -3.02
CA ARG A 22 0.55 5.03 -3.60
C ARG A 22 -0.09 4.14 -2.53
N LEU A 23 0.72 3.54 -1.65
CA LEU A 23 0.26 2.65 -0.59
C LEU A 23 -0.59 3.38 0.43
N ALA A 24 -0.16 4.57 0.86
CA ALA A 24 -0.93 5.41 1.77
C ALA A 24 -2.33 5.74 1.21
N ARG A 25 -2.41 6.07 -0.09
CA ARG A 25 -3.70 6.32 -0.74
C ARG A 25 -4.56 5.06 -0.84
N ALA A 26 -3.97 3.93 -1.20
CA ALA A 26 -4.70 2.66 -1.28
C ALA A 26 -5.24 2.21 0.09
N ILE A 27 -4.47 2.40 1.16
CA ILE A 27 -4.90 2.12 2.54
C ILE A 27 -6.03 3.05 2.94
N ALA A 28 -5.93 4.36 2.68
CA ALA A 28 -6.99 5.31 2.99
C ALA A 28 -8.28 5.05 2.21
N ASP A 29 -8.18 4.67 0.93
CA ASP A 29 -9.32 4.29 0.11
C ASP A 29 -9.99 3.00 0.64
N ALA A 30 -9.18 2.05 1.12
CA ALA A 30 -9.66 0.82 1.75
C ALA A 30 -10.34 1.09 3.10
N ASP A 31 -9.75 1.92 3.95
CA ASP A 31 -10.32 2.35 5.23
C ASP A 31 -11.66 3.05 5.00
N ASN A 32 -11.73 3.96 4.03
CA ASN A 32 -12.97 4.64 3.68
C ASN A 32 -14.04 3.64 3.19
N ALA A 33 -13.69 2.71 2.29
CA ALA A 33 -14.62 1.68 1.84
C ALA A 33 -15.12 0.78 2.98
N TYR A 34 -14.25 0.48 3.95
CA TYR A 34 -14.58 -0.30 5.13
C TYR A 34 -15.60 0.43 6.04
N TYR A 35 -15.41 1.74 6.25
CA TYR A 35 -16.31 2.52 7.11
C TYR A 35 -17.57 3.04 6.41
N ALA A 36 -17.53 3.31 5.10
CA ALA A 36 -18.60 3.99 4.38
C ALA A 36 -19.54 3.05 3.62
N GLU A 37 -19.03 1.98 3.01
CA GLU A 37 -19.81 1.15 2.08
C GLU A 37 -20.25 -0.19 2.71
N ASP A 38 -19.79 -0.53 3.93
CA ASP A 38 -19.93 -1.87 4.55
C ASP A 38 -19.54 -3.01 3.57
N ARG A 39 -18.68 -2.65 2.61
CA ARG A 39 -18.22 -3.48 1.49
C ARG A 39 -16.74 -3.23 1.30
N PRO A 40 -15.87 -3.99 2.00
CA PRO A 40 -14.44 -3.90 1.79
C PRO A 40 -14.12 -4.19 0.31
N LYS A 41 -13.45 -3.24 -0.34
CA LYS A 41 -12.95 -3.40 -1.73
C LYS A 41 -11.69 -4.26 -1.78
N LEU A 42 -11.03 -4.46 -0.63
CA LEU A 42 -9.86 -5.30 -0.43
C LEU A 42 -10.17 -6.32 0.66
N SER A 43 -9.73 -7.55 0.49
CA SER A 43 -9.73 -8.53 1.58
C SER A 43 -8.74 -8.12 2.68
N ASP A 44 -8.95 -8.60 3.91
CA ASP A 44 -8.04 -8.36 5.03
C ASP A 44 -6.58 -8.73 4.69
N ALA A 45 -6.39 -9.82 3.93
CA ALA A 45 -5.07 -10.26 3.50
C ALA A 45 -4.38 -9.27 2.55
N GLU A 46 -5.14 -8.65 1.65
CA GLU A 46 -4.63 -7.62 0.75
C GLU A 46 -4.35 -6.31 1.49
N TYR A 47 -5.25 -5.89 2.39
CA TYR A 47 -5.04 -4.73 3.25
C TYR A 47 -3.78 -4.87 4.11
N ASP A 48 -3.62 -6.04 4.75
CA ASP A 48 -2.43 -6.37 5.51
C ASP A 48 -1.16 -6.37 4.65
N ALA A 49 -1.23 -6.84 3.40
CA ALA A 49 -0.10 -6.80 2.49
C ALA A 49 0.31 -5.36 2.14
N LEU A 50 -0.66 -4.47 1.92
CA LEU A 50 -0.41 -3.04 1.70
C LEU A 50 0.25 -2.39 2.93
N ARG A 51 -0.28 -2.65 4.13
CA ARG A 51 0.25 -2.12 5.40
C ARG A 51 1.66 -2.63 5.68
N ARG A 52 1.90 -3.93 5.50
CA ARG A 52 3.24 -4.53 5.64
C ARG A 52 4.23 -3.91 4.68
N ARG A 53 3.86 -3.73 3.41
CA ARG A 53 4.73 -3.10 2.41
C ARG A 53 5.02 -1.64 2.75
N ASN A 54 4.02 -0.88 3.21
CA ASN A 54 4.20 0.52 3.61
C ASN A 54 5.22 0.63 4.76
N ALA A 55 5.06 -0.21 5.79
CA ALA A 55 5.98 -0.26 6.93
C ALA A 55 7.40 -0.74 6.56
N LEU A 56 7.54 -1.55 5.50
CA LEU A 56 8.85 -1.96 4.99
C LEU A 56 9.56 -0.83 4.21
N ILE A 57 8.81 0.09 3.60
CA ILE A 57 9.36 1.24 2.86
C ILE A 57 9.70 2.40 3.80
N GLU A 58 8.93 2.58 4.87
CA GLU A 58 9.11 3.67 5.85
C GLU A 58 10.28 3.44 6.83
N ARG A 59 10.83 2.23 6.86
CA ARG A 59 11.88 1.80 7.79
C ARG A 59 13.27 2.31 7.43
#